data_AF-A0A6P2CV76-F1
#
_entry.id   AF-A0A6P2CV76-F1
#
_cell.length_a   1.000
_cell.length_b   1.000
_cell.length_c   1.000
_cell.angle_alpha   90.00
_cell.angle_beta   90.00
_cell.angle_gamma   90.00
#
_symmetry.space_group_name_H-M   'P 1'
#
loop_
_entity.id
_entity.type
_entity.pdbx_description
1 polymer ?
#
loop_
_entity_poly.entity_id
_entity_poly.type
_entity_poly.pdbx_seq_one_letter_code
_entity_poly.pdbx_strand_id
1 'polypeptide(L)'
;MASKSFLDELTPTQRVIAGVVILVIAGVVALVRSRQEGHPPGPQGDQQTLENRNVRFGMPAEAKHDPANREAYLIDRPQYVLSYNDATKNPNWVCWNLTASDIGTAERDTSFEPDPDLPKDFYHVKPSDYTASGFDRGHMCASKDRSNSKEDNNILFYMTNIIPQAPNNNQKGWRLLEEHCRSLAKKNSELYIACGPHGRGGFGKDEVKHFTIGKSHPITVPESVWKVVMVLPNKTAAPSADTPVFAVWMPNDQTVDSDWKKYVVPVSTVEQRTGYKFFPFVHDDVAGPLKTHTDRVP
;
A
#
# COMPACT_ATOMS: atom_id res chain seq x y z
N MET A 1 38.31 23.98 -57.25
CA MET A 1 39.16 24.40 -56.12
C MET A 1 38.55 23.79 -54.86
N ALA A 2 39.29 22.98 -54.12
CA ALA A 2 38.81 22.41 -52.86
C ALA A 2 38.83 23.50 -51.76
N SER A 3 37.72 23.69 -51.03
CA SER A 3 37.67 24.63 -49.91
C SER A 3 38.52 24.11 -48.77
N LYS A 4 39.47 24.91 -48.30
CA LYS A 4 40.24 24.61 -47.08
C LYS A 4 39.31 24.63 -45.87
N SER A 5 39.52 23.71 -44.94
CA SER A 5 38.80 23.65 -43.69
C SER A 5 39.21 24.82 -42.80
N PHE A 6 38.29 25.36 -42.00
CA PHE A 6 38.60 26.38 -40.98
C PHE A 6 39.74 25.95 -40.04
N LEU A 7 39.94 24.63 -39.84
CA LEU A 7 41.03 24.08 -39.03
C LEU A 7 42.42 24.25 -39.68
N ASP A 8 42.47 24.40 -41.01
CA ASP A 8 43.71 24.56 -41.77
C ASP A 8 44.32 25.95 -41.59
N GLU A 9 43.54 26.94 -41.14
CA GLU A 9 43.96 28.33 -40.91
C GLU A 9 44.46 28.60 -39.48
N LEU A 10 44.32 27.62 -38.58
CA LEU A 10 44.72 27.77 -37.17
C LEU A 10 46.21 27.47 -36.95
N THR A 11 46.87 28.30 -36.15
CA THR A 11 48.23 28.03 -35.64
C THR A 11 48.26 26.77 -34.77
N PRO A 12 49.44 26.11 -34.58
CA PRO A 12 49.55 24.91 -33.76
C PRO A 12 48.95 25.07 -32.35
N THR A 13 49.17 26.22 -31.71
CA THR A 13 48.61 26.53 -30.38
C THR A 13 47.09 26.69 -30.42
N GLN A 14 46.54 27.32 -31.46
CA GLN A 14 45.08 27.47 -31.61
C GLN A 14 44.39 26.13 -31.88
N ARG A 15 45.05 25.18 -32.56
CA ARG A 15 44.53 23.82 -32.76
C ARG A 15 44.42 23.05 -31.44
N VAL A 16 45.41 23.20 -30.55
CA VAL A 16 45.37 22.59 -29.22
C VAL A 16 44.24 23.19 -28.38
N ILE A 17 44.10 24.51 -28.37
CA ILE A 17 43.01 25.20 -27.63
C ILE A 17 41.64 24.79 -28.17
N ALA A 18 41.46 24.77 -29.50
CA ALA A 18 40.22 24.33 -30.12
C ALA A 18 39.88 22.87 -29.76
N GLY A 19 40.88 21.98 -29.76
CA GLY A 19 40.71 20.59 -29.33
C GLY A 19 40.25 20.46 -27.87
N VAL A 20 40.85 21.23 -26.96
CA VAL A 20 40.46 21.23 -25.53
C VAL A 20 39.05 21.78 -25.34
N VAL A 21 38.68 22.87 -26.02
CA VAL A 21 37.33 23.45 -25.94
C VAL A 21 36.28 22.47 -26.47
N ILE A 22 36.55 21.78 -27.58
CA ILE A 22 35.65 20.76 -28.11
C ILE A 22 35.47 19.60 -27.12
N LEU A 23 36.55 19.14 -26.47
CA LEU A 23 36.48 18.08 -25.47
C LEU A 23 35.69 18.49 -24.22
N VAL A 24 35.85 19.74 -23.75
CA VAL A 24 35.08 20.26 -22.60
C VAL A 24 33.60 20.39 -22.96
N ILE A 25 33.27 20.92 -24.14
CA ILE A 25 31.87 21.01 -24.61
C ILE A 25 31.27 19.62 -24.77
N ALA A 26 32.00 18.67 -25.36
CA ALA A 26 31.56 17.29 -25.49
C ALA A 26 31.32 16.63 -24.12
N GLY A 27 32.20 16.88 -23.14
CA GLY A 27 32.04 16.39 -21.77
C GLY A 27 30.83 16.98 -21.05
N VAL A 28 30.58 18.29 -21.18
CA VAL A 28 29.41 18.96 -20.61
C VAL A 28 28.11 18.48 -21.28
N VAL A 29 28.10 18.33 -22.61
CA VAL A 29 26.94 17.79 -23.35
C VAL A 29 26.68 16.34 -22.97
N ALA A 30 27.71 15.51 -22.78
CA ALA A 30 27.56 14.14 -22.30
C ALA A 30 27.00 14.09 -20.87
N LEU A 31 27.43 14.98 -19.98
CA LEU A 31 26.92 15.06 -18.60
C LEU A 31 25.47 15.57 -18.52
N VAL A 32 25.11 16.50 -19.41
CA VAL A 32 23.72 16.99 -19.52
C VAL A 32 22.83 15.92 -20.15
N ARG A 33 23.31 15.19 -21.16
CA ARG A 33 22.60 14.03 -21.73
C ARG A 33 22.45 12.89 -20.73
N SER A 34 23.47 12.58 -19.93
CA SER A 34 23.36 11.55 -18.88
C SER A 34 22.41 11.95 -17.75
N ARG A 35 22.11 13.25 -17.58
CA ARG A 35 21.07 13.74 -16.66
C ARG A 35 19.67 13.79 -17.29
N GLN A 36 19.57 13.82 -18.61
CA GLN A 36 18.29 13.82 -19.35
C GLN A 36 17.88 12.43 -19.83
N GLU A 37 18.82 11.48 -19.96
CA GLU A 37 18.53 10.07 -20.17
C GLU A 37 18.08 9.43 -18.85
N GLY A 38 16.77 9.54 -18.62
CA GLY A 38 15.96 8.43 -18.16
C GLY A 38 16.29 7.89 -16.77
N HIS A 39 15.51 8.34 -15.80
CA HIS A 39 14.98 7.39 -14.82
C HIS A 39 14.50 6.14 -15.60
N PRO A 40 14.91 4.91 -15.22
CA PRO A 40 14.29 3.74 -15.80
C PRO A 40 12.76 3.88 -15.61
N PRO A 41 11.93 3.50 -16.59
CA PRO A 41 10.52 3.36 -16.31
C PRO A 41 10.41 2.47 -15.07
N GLY A 42 9.77 2.98 -14.01
CA GLY A 42 9.45 2.17 -12.85
C GLY A 42 8.82 0.86 -13.33
N PRO A 43 9.03 -0.27 -12.63
CA PRO A 43 8.63 -1.58 -13.12
C PRO A 43 7.21 -1.51 -13.69
N GLN A 44 7.12 -1.78 -14.99
CA GLN A 44 5.84 -1.94 -15.69
C GLN A 44 5.22 -3.21 -15.12
N GLY A 45 4.56 -3.08 -13.96
CA GLY A 45 3.64 -4.09 -13.47
C GLY A 45 2.62 -4.34 -14.56
N ASP A 46 2.27 -5.62 -14.75
CA ASP A 46 1.32 -6.09 -15.74
C ASP A 46 0.20 -5.07 -15.98
N GLN A 47 -0.02 -4.69 -17.24
CA GLN A 47 -1.04 -3.71 -17.67
C GLN A 47 -2.45 -4.01 -17.11
N GLN A 48 -2.68 -5.23 -16.62
CA GLN A 48 -3.91 -5.69 -15.98
C GLN A 48 -4.23 -4.93 -14.67
N THR A 49 -3.23 -4.37 -13.98
CA THR A 49 -3.44 -3.69 -12.68
C THR A 49 -3.99 -2.26 -12.81
N LEU A 50 -3.92 -1.62 -13.99
CA LEU A 50 -4.39 -0.24 -14.19
C LEU A 50 -5.92 -0.12 -14.31
N GLU A 51 -6.65 -1.22 -14.56
CA GLU A 51 -8.11 -1.18 -14.67
C GLU A 51 -8.80 -1.16 -13.30
N ASN A 52 -8.19 -1.73 -12.26
CA ASN A 52 -8.82 -1.81 -10.96
C ASN A 52 -8.76 -0.46 -10.21
N ARG A 53 -9.93 0.12 -9.94
CA ARG A 53 -10.09 1.38 -9.19
C ARG A 53 -9.36 1.39 -7.85
N ASN A 54 -9.17 0.23 -7.22
CA ASN A 54 -8.55 0.07 -5.91
C ASN A 54 -7.07 0.42 -5.89
N VAL A 55 -6.39 0.42 -7.05
CA VAL A 55 -4.96 0.72 -7.19
C VAL A 55 -4.70 1.78 -8.26
N ARG A 56 -5.65 2.70 -8.48
CA ARG A 56 -5.52 3.83 -9.42
C ARG A 56 -4.20 4.60 -9.28
N PHE A 57 -3.69 4.73 -8.05
CA PHE A 57 -2.45 5.44 -7.75
C PHE A 57 -1.24 4.52 -7.56
N GLY A 58 -1.36 3.26 -7.97
CA GLY A 58 -0.32 2.25 -7.94
C GLY A 58 -0.33 1.40 -6.67
N MET A 59 0.26 0.21 -6.79
CA MET A 59 0.44 -0.74 -5.68
C MET A 59 1.61 -0.32 -4.77
N PRO A 60 1.55 -0.55 -3.45
CA PRO A 60 2.62 -0.18 -2.53
C PRO A 60 3.97 -0.87 -2.79
N ALA A 61 3.91 -2.10 -3.30
CA ALA A 61 5.06 -2.92 -3.71
C ALA A 61 4.60 -3.89 -4.82
N GLU A 62 5.56 -4.53 -5.49
CA GLU A 62 5.26 -5.51 -6.54
C GLU A 62 4.60 -6.77 -5.96
N ALA A 63 3.58 -7.27 -6.66
CA ALA A 63 2.92 -8.54 -6.42
C ALA A 63 2.45 -9.11 -7.76
N LYS A 64 2.43 -10.43 -7.91
CA LYS A 64 2.17 -11.11 -9.20
C LYS A 64 1.12 -12.21 -9.06
N HIS A 65 0.34 -12.44 -10.11
CA HIS A 65 -0.61 -13.55 -10.20
C HIS A 65 0.06 -14.92 -10.39
N ASP A 66 1.39 -14.98 -10.46
CA ASP A 66 2.13 -16.22 -10.56
C ASP A 66 2.28 -16.88 -9.17
N PRO A 67 1.71 -18.09 -8.96
CA PRO A 67 1.79 -18.82 -7.69
C PRO A 67 3.21 -19.15 -7.21
N ALA A 68 4.23 -19.06 -8.08
CA ALA A 68 5.62 -19.16 -7.66
C ALA A 68 6.06 -17.98 -6.77
N ASN A 69 5.38 -16.83 -6.85
CA ASN A 69 5.61 -15.66 -5.99
C ASN A 69 4.88 -15.82 -4.65
N ARG A 70 5.18 -16.91 -3.92
CA ARG A 70 4.46 -17.31 -2.70
C ARG A 70 4.39 -16.24 -1.62
N GLU A 71 5.40 -15.39 -1.53
CA GLU A 71 5.48 -14.34 -0.49
C GLU A 71 4.87 -13.01 -0.94
N ALA A 72 4.45 -12.88 -2.19
CA ALA A 72 3.85 -11.67 -2.76
C ALA A 72 2.86 -12.01 -3.88
N TYR A 73 1.95 -12.95 -3.61
CA TYR A 73 0.96 -13.40 -4.58
C TYR A 73 -0.17 -12.38 -4.70
N LEU A 74 -0.42 -11.89 -5.92
CA LEU A 74 -1.44 -10.87 -6.18
C LEU A 74 -2.83 -11.51 -6.22
N ILE A 75 -3.71 -10.99 -5.38
CA ILE A 75 -5.14 -11.23 -5.43
C ILE A 75 -5.81 -9.92 -5.86
N ASP A 76 -6.39 -9.93 -7.05
CA ASP A 76 -7.05 -8.78 -7.67
C ASP A 76 -8.55 -9.02 -7.72
N ARG A 77 -9.32 -8.23 -6.95
CA ARG A 77 -10.78 -8.32 -6.86
C ARG A 77 -11.43 -6.96 -7.07
N PRO A 78 -12.69 -6.91 -7.53
CA PRO A 78 -13.44 -5.65 -7.59
C PRO A 78 -13.51 -4.92 -6.24
N GLN A 79 -13.55 -5.66 -5.13
CA GLN A 79 -13.68 -5.12 -3.78
C GLN A 79 -12.37 -4.59 -3.22
N TYR A 80 -11.24 -5.24 -3.50
CA TYR A 80 -9.90 -4.85 -3.03
C TYR A 80 -8.81 -5.51 -3.88
N VAL A 81 -7.59 -4.99 -3.79
CA VAL A 81 -6.39 -5.65 -4.32
C VAL A 81 -5.44 -5.92 -3.16
N LEU A 82 -4.89 -7.12 -3.05
CA LEU A 82 -3.94 -7.44 -2.00
C LEU A 82 -2.75 -8.28 -2.48
N SER A 83 -1.63 -8.10 -1.79
CA SER A 83 -0.47 -8.99 -1.88
C SER A 83 -0.56 -9.98 -0.73
N TYR A 84 -0.72 -11.27 -1.04
CA TYR A 84 -0.77 -12.35 -0.07
C TYR A 84 0.62 -12.97 0.15
N ASN A 85 0.93 -13.28 1.40
CA ASN A 85 2.18 -13.93 1.78
C ASN A 85 1.89 -15.29 2.38
N ASP A 86 2.12 -16.35 1.60
CA ASP A 86 1.94 -17.72 2.04
C ASP A 86 2.93 -18.12 3.14
N ALA A 87 4.09 -17.47 3.30
CA ALA A 87 4.96 -17.78 4.46
C ALA A 87 4.31 -17.31 5.77
N THR A 88 3.76 -16.09 5.80
CA THR A 88 3.15 -15.52 7.01
C THR A 88 1.69 -15.90 7.21
N LYS A 89 1.02 -16.36 6.14
CA LYS A 89 -0.42 -16.61 6.03
C LYS A 89 -1.29 -15.36 6.18
N ASN A 90 -0.71 -14.18 5.99
CA ASN A 90 -1.38 -12.88 6.04
C ASN A 90 -1.19 -12.12 4.70
N PRO A 91 -2.01 -11.10 4.41
CA PRO A 91 -1.65 -10.12 3.39
C PRO A 91 -0.41 -9.32 3.83
N ASN A 92 0.49 -8.99 2.90
CA ASN A 92 1.53 -7.98 3.10
C ASN A 92 0.93 -6.57 3.13
N TRP A 93 -0.04 -6.33 2.25
CA TRP A 93 -0.81 -5.10 2.13
C TRP A 93 -2.14 -5.38 1.43
N VAL A 94 -3.15 -4.58 1.73
CA VAL A 94 -4.48 -4.57 1.09
C VAL A 94 -4.82 -3.14 0.69
N CYS A 95 -5.22 -2.93 -0.56
CA CYS A 95 -5.58 -1.65 -1.14
C CYS A 95 -7.04 -1.64 -1.60
N TRP A 96 -7.77 -0.56 -1.31
CA TRP A 96 -9.10 -0.35 -1.85
C TRP A 96 -9.45 1.13 -1.99
N ASN A 97 -10.35 1.39 -2.93
CA ASN A 97 -10.99 2.68 -3.10
C ASN A 97 -12.33 2.67 -2.36
N LEU A 98 -12.64 3.74 -1.61
CA LEU A 98 -13.87 3.86 -0.83
C LEU A 98 -14.63 5.13 -1.21
N THR A 99 -15.86 4.93 -1.68
CA THR A 99 -16.82 6.00 -1.96
C THR A 99 -18.12 5.77 -1.18
N ALA A 100 -18.98 6.80 -1.12
CA ALA A 100 -20.31 6.67 -0.51
C ALA A 100 -21.13 5.50 -1.10
N SER A 101 -20.98 5.24 -2.40
CA SER A 101 -21.69 4.16 -3.11
C SER A 101 -21.33 2.75 -2.65
N ASP A 102 -20.16 2.56 -2.03
CA ASP A 102 -19.73 1.25 -1.54
C ASP A 102 -20.33 0.95 -0.14
N ILE A 103 -20.95 1.94 0.50
CA ILE A 103 -21.53 1.85 1.85
C ILE A 103 -23.05 1.85 1.76
N GLY A 104 -23.65 0.69 2.01
CA GLY A 104 -25.10 0.50 1.99
C GLY A 104 -25.65 -0.12 3.27
N THR A 105 -26.79 -0.77 3.14
CA THR A 105 -27.55 -1.41 4.23
C THR A 105 -27.49 -2.92 4.19
N ALA A 106 -26.67 -3.52 3.32
CA ALA A 106 -26.53 -4.99 3.27
C ALA A 106 -26.11 -5.54 4.64
N GLU A 107 -26.73 -6.66 5.01
CA GLU A 107 -26.43 -7.33 6.26
C GLU A 107 -25.02 -7.92 6.24
N ARG A 108 -24.28 -7.60 7.30
CA ARG A 108 -22.93 -8.10 7.52
C ARG A 108 -22.94 -9.62 7.57
N ASP A 109 -22.08 -10.27 6.78
CA ASP A 109 -21.82 -11.70 6.93
C ASP A 109 -21.19 -12.01 8.29
N THR A 110 -21.31 -13.26 8.72
CA THR A 110 -20.65 -13.79 9.91
C THR A 110 -19.82 -15.04 9.60
N SER A 111 -19.88 -15.52 8.36
CA SER A 111 -19.22 -16.74 7.90
C SER A 111 -17.84 -16.41 7.33
N PHE A 112 -16.82 -16.51 8.18
CA PHE A 112 -15.43 -16.51 7.69
C PHE A 112 -15.16 -17.80 6.93
N GLU A 113 -14.47 -17.71 5.79
CA GLU A 113 -14.23 -18.86 4.93
C GLU A 113 -12.81 -18.84 4.35
N PRO A 114 -12.19 -20.01 4.14
CA PRO A 114 -10.97 -20.08 3.34
C PRO A 114 -11.20 -19.48 1.95
N ASP A 115 -10.19 -18.81 1.42
CA ASP A 115 -10.29 -18.16 0.11
C ASP A 115 -10.28 -19.21 -1.02
N PRO A 116 -11.37 -19.37 -1.78
CA PRO A 116 -11.48 -20.42 -2.80
C PRO A 116 -10.55 -20.20 -4.00
N ASP A 117 -10.11 -18.96 -4.22
CA ASP A 117 -9.27 -18.59 -5.38
C ASP A 117 -7.77 -18.70 -5.07
N LEU A 118 -7.41 -19.01 -3.82
CA LEU A 118 -6.01 -19.17 -3.44
C LEU A 118 -5.42 -20.43 -4.10
N PRO A 119 -4.18 -20.39 -4.63
CA PRO A 119 -3.57 -21.56 -5.25
C PRO A 119 -3.65 -22.81 -4.35
N LYS A 120 -3.91 -23.97 -4.96
CA LYS A 120 -4.15 -25.23 -4.20
C LYS A 120 -2.97 -25.65 -3.33
N ASP A 121 -1.76 -25.28 -3.73
CA ASP A 121 -0.52 -25.60 -3.01
C ASP A 121 -0.22 -24.61 -1.88
N PHE A 122 -1.02 -23.57 -1.72
CA PHE A 122 -0.93 -22.67 -0.57
C PHE A 122 -1.78 -23.25 0.54
N TYR A 123 -1.49 -22.88 1.78
CA TYR A 123 -2.40 -23.26 2.84
C TYR A 123 -3.61 -22.33 2.86
N HIS A 124 -4.79 -22.92 2.69
CA HIS A 124 -6.08 -22.24 2.80
C HIS A 124 -6.42 -22.05 4.28
N VAL A 125 -6.09 -20.88 4.83
CA VAL A 125 -6.34 -20.54 6.24
C VAL A 125 -7.81 -20.75 6.58
N LYS A 126 -8.06 -21.45 7.68
CA LYS A 126 -9.41 -21.75 8.17
C LYS A 126 -9.76 -20.82 9.34
N PRO A 127 -11.05 -20.48 9.53
CA PRO A 127 -11.49 -19.76 10.72
C PRO A 127 -11.09 -20.49 12.01
N SER A 128 -11.07 -21.82 12.01
CA SER A 128 -10.69 -22.64 13.16
C SER A 128 -9.23 -22.45 13.60
N ASP A 129 -8.34 -21.96 12.74
CA ASP A 129 -6.94 -21.70 13.10
C ASP A 129 -6.81 -20.54 14.10
N TYR A 130 -7.84 -19.69 14.19
CA TYR A 130 -7.94 -18.59 15.14
C TYR A 130 -8.60 -18.98 16.46
N THR A 131 -9.22 -20.16 16.54
CA THR A 131 -9.98 -20.59 17.72
C THR A 131 -9.07 -20.70 18.94
N ALA A 132 -9.50 -20.08 20.04
CA ALA A 132 -8.77 -20.04 21.31
C ALA A 132 -7.34 -19.46 21.22
N SER A 133 -7.06 -18.64 20.20
CA SER A 133 -5.76 -17.99 20.02
C SER A 133 -5.56 -16.74 20.88
N GLY A 134 -6.64 -16.14 21.39
CA GLY A 134 -6.61 -14.82 22.04
C GLY A 134 -6.66 -13.64 21.07
N PHE A 135 -6.68 -13.87 19.76
CA PHE A 135 -6.78 -12.83 18.73
C PHE A 135 -8.13 -12.89 18.00
N ASP A 136 -8.60 -11.72 17.58
CA ASP A 136 -9.73 -11.58 16.67
C ASP A 136 -9.31 -11.92 15.23
N ARG A 137 -10.32 -12.23 14.41
CA ARG A 137 -10.23 -12.24 12.95
C ARG A 137 -10.34 -10.80 12.44
N GLY A 138 -9.21 -10.10 12.43
CA GLY A 138 -9.10 -8.70 12.07
C GLY A 138 -9.17 -8.47 10.57
N HIS A 139 -10.12 -7.66 10.11
CA HIS A 139 -10.24 -7.34 8.68
C HIS A 139 -9.24 -6.25 8.26
N MET A 140 -8.60 -6.44 7.11
CA MET A 140 -7.83 -5.37 6.47
C MET A 140 -8.75 -4.42 5.68
N CYS A 141 -9.46 -4.93 4.67
CA CYS A 141 -10.61 -4.25 4.08
C CYS A 141 -11.86 -4.58 4.90
N ALA A 142 -12.44 -3.56 5.55
CA ALA A 142 -13.54 -3.74 6.49
C ALA A 142 -14.83 -4.17 5.79
N SER A 143 -15.58 -5.11 6.38
CA SER A 143 -16.90 -5.53 5.85
C SER A 143 -17.82 -4.34 5.55
N LYS A 144 -17.86 -3.31 6.41
CA LYS A 144 -18.77 -2.16 6.22
C LYS A 144 -18.38 -1.24 5.05
N ASP A 145 -17.15 -1.33 4.56
CA ASP A 145 -16.65 -0.57 3.41
C ASP A 145 -17.13 -1.15 2.07
N ARG A 146 -17.79 -2.31 2.10
CA ARG A 146 -18.48 -2.98 0.99
C ARG A 146 -19.80 -3.53 1.50
N SER A 147 -20.72 -2.63 1.80
CA SER A 147 -22.06 -2.97 2.31
C SER A 147 -23.18 -2.50 1.38
N ASN A 148 -22.83 -2.17 0.14
CA ASN A 148 -23.72 -1.84 -0.96
C ASN A 148 -24.49 -3.07 -1.49
N SER A 149 -23.88 -4.25 -1.45
CA SER A 149 -24.51 -5.53 -1.79
C SER A 149 -24.08 -6.62 -0.80
N LYS A 150 -24.84 -7.71 -0.75
CA LYS A 150 -24.49 -8.85 0.11
C LYS A 150 -23.29 -9.60 -0.46
N GLU A 151 -23.26 -9.71 -1.78
CA GLU A 151 -22.22 -10.35 -2.57
C GLU A 151 -20.88 -9.67 -2.33
N ASP A 152 -20.82 -8.33 -2.48
CA ASP A 152 -19.60 -7.58 -2.18
C ASP A 152 -19.19 -7.74 -0.72
N ASN A 153 -20.17 -7.78 0.21
CA ASN A 153 -19.88 -7.91 1.63
C ASN A 153 -19.25 -9.26 2.02
N ASN A 154 -19.71 -10.35 1.40
CA ASN A 154 -19.25 -11.70 1.73
C ASN A 154 -17.76 -11.89 1.34
N ILE A 155 -17.29 -11.25 0.27
CA ILE A 155 -15.87 -11.32 -0.18
C ILE A 155 -14.86 -10.83 0.88
N LEU A 156 -15.29 -10.00 1.83
CA LEU A 156 -14.43 -9.48 2.90
C LEU A 156 -14.16 -10.51 4.00
N PHE A 157 -14.91 -11.60 4.02
CA PHE A 157 -14.80 -12.68 5.01
C PHE A 157 -13.86 -13.81 4.57
N TYR A 158 -13.27 -13.70 3.38
CA TYR A 158 -12.17 -14.58 2.99
C TYR A 158 -10.94 -14.37 3.87
N MET A 159 -10.38 -15.49 4.35
CA MET A 159 -9.28 -15.46 5.32
C MET A 159 -7.99 -14.81 4.78
N THR A 160 -7.84 -14.61 3.47
CA THR A 160 -6.75 -13.84 2.85
C THR A 160 -6.79 -12.34 3.17
N ASN A 161 -7.95 -11.81 3.57
CA ASN A 161 -8.17 -10.43 4.04
C ASN A 161 -8.06 -10.31 5.58
N ILE A 162 -7.75 -11.40 6.29
CA ILE A 162 -7.83 -11.49 7.74
C ILE A 162 -6.44 -11.67 8.36
N ILE A 163 -6.19 -10.96 9.47
CA ILE A 163 -4.98 -11.15 10.30
C ILE A 163 -5.34 -11.46 11.77
N PRO A 164 -4.41 -12.04 12.55
CA PRO A 164 -4.51 -12.08 14.01
C PRO A 164 -4.41 -10.67 14.59
N GLN A 165 -5.53 -10.12 15.06
CA GLN A 165 -5.59 -8.76 15.59
C GLN A 165 -6.01 -8.77 17.05
N ALA A 166 -5.28 -8.04 17.90
CA ALA A 166 -5.59 -7.92 19.31
C ALA A 166 -7.00 -7.31 19.50
N PRO A 167 -7.85 -7.85 20.38
CA PRO A 167 -9.22 -7.34 20.57
C PRO A 167 -9.34 -5.83 20.77
N ASN A 168 -8.51 -5.21 21.63
CA ASN A 168 -8.56 -3.77 21.81
C ASN A 168 -8.13 -2.99 20.55
N ASN A 169 -7.11 -3.47 19.84
CA ASN A 169 -6.75 -2.89 18.54
C ASN A 169 -7.93 -2.96 17.56
N ASN A 170 -8.47 -4.16 17.30
CA ASN A 170 -9.55 -4.41 16.33
C ASN A 170 -10.85 -3.67 16.68
N GLN A 171 -11.31 -3.78 17.92
CA GLN A 171 -12.65 -3.35 18.34
C GLN A 171 -12.72 -1.87 18.76
N LYS A 172 -11.57 -1.23 19.02
CA LYS A 172 -11.48 0.18 19.45
C LYS A 172 -10.81 1.02 18.37
N GLY A 173 -9.50 1.27 18.51
CA GLY A 173 -8.77 2.23 17.67
C GLY A 173 -8.90 1.95 16.17
N TRP A 174 -8.75 0.68 15.76
CA TRP A 174 -8.88 0.30 14.35
C TRP A 174 -10.29 0.54 13.81
N ARG A 175 -11.32 0.03 14.51
CA ARG A 175 -12.73 0.25 14.15
C ARG A 175 -13.08 1.73 14.04
N LEU A 176 -12.62 2.56 14.99
CA LEU A 176 -12.93 3.99 15.00
C LEU A 176 -12.22 4.76 13.87
N LEU A 177 -11.02 4.33 13.47
CA LEU A 177 -10.37 4.83 12.26
C LEU A 177 -11.14 4.43 10.99
N GLU A 178 -11.64 3.20 10.91
CA GLU A 178 -12.49 2.77 9.80
C GLU A 178 -13.80 3.57 9.73
N GLU A 179 -14.44 3.83 10.87
CA GLU A 179 -15.63 4.68 10.97
C GLU A 179 -15.35 6.10 10.50
N HIS A 180 -14.19 6.65 10.86
CA HIS A 180 -13.76 7.95 10.38
C HIS A 180 -13.63 7.98 8.85
N CYS A 181 -12.96 6.99 8.24
CA CYS A 181 -12.83 6.89 6.78
C CYS A 181 -14.20 6.83 6.09
N ARG A 182 -15.13 6.02 6.61
CA ARG A 182 -16.51 5.97 6.10
C ARG A 182 -17.26 7.29 6.26
N SER A 183 -17.02 8.03 7.33
CA SER A 183 -17.64 9.34 7.54
C SER A 183 -17.20 10.36 6.49
N LEU A 184 -15.94 10.32 6.07
CA LEU A 184 -15.42 11.16 4.99
C LEU A 184 -16.02 10.75 3.64
N ALA A 185 -16.04 9.44 3.35
CA ALA A 185 -16.63 8.93 2.11
C ALA A 185 -18.10 9.35 1.96
N LYS A 186 -18.88 9.29 3.05
CA LYS A 186 -20.29 9.74 3.07
C LYS A 186 -20.46 11.26 2.90
N LYS A 187 -19.42 12.05 3.15
CA LYS A 187 -19.36 13.49 2.85
C LYS A 187 -18.84 13.77 1.43
N ASN A 188 -19.10 12.85 0.50
CA ASN A 188 -18.70 12.90 -0.92
C ASN A 188 -17.19 12.81 -1.19
N SER A 189 -16.36 12.57 -0.19
CA SER A 189 -14.94 12.29 -0.45
C SER A 189 -14.77 10.93 -1.11
N GLU A 190 -13.69 10.79 -1.87
CA GLU A 190 -13.23 9.51 -2.40
C GLU A 190 -11.89 9.17 -1.77
N LEU A 191 -11.83 8.02 -1.10
CA LEU A 191 -10.66 7.62 -0.34
C LEU A 191 -9.90 6.52 -1.08
N TYR A 192 -8.57 6.60 -1.03
CA TYR A 192 -7.67 5.54 -1.48
C TYR A 192 -6.91 5.06 -0.26
N ILE A 193 -7.17 3.81 0.14
CA ILE A 193 -6.75 3.24 1.40
C ILE A 193 -5.80 2.09 1.12
N ALA A 194 -4.66 2.06 1.81
CA ALA A 194 -3.77 0.92 1.90
C ALA A 194 -3.56 0.55 3.37
N CYS A 195 -3.61 -0.71 3.74
CA CYS A 195 -3.31 -1.15 5.10
C CYS A 195 -2.60 -2.50 5.12
N GLY A 196 -2.04 -2.87 6.26
CA GLY A 196 -1.44 -4.19 6.42
C GLY A 196 -0.85 -4.44 7.80
N PRO A 197 -0.42 -5.68 8.04
CA PRO A 197 0.38 -6.06 9.19
C PRO A 197 1.85 -5.61 9.04
N HIS A 198 2.57 -5.56 10.15
CA HIS A 198 4.04 -5.45 10.16
C HIS A 198 4.65 -6.17 11.38
N GLY A 199 5.87 -6.68 11.20
CA GLY A 199 6.64 -7.33 12.23
C GLY A 199 6.05 -8.65 12.71
N ARG A 200 6.56 -9.15 13.85
CA ARG A 200 6.10 -10.40 14.45
C ARG A 200 6.14 -10.30 15.97
N GLY A 201 5.08 -10.72 16.64
CA GLY A 201 5.00 -10.74 18.10
C GLY A 201 3.99 -9.74 18.67
N GLY A 202 2.70 -9.97 18.44
CA GLY A 202 1.61 -9.19 19.05
C GLY A 202 1.13 -9.78 20.38
N PHE A 203 0.24 -9.08 21.07
CA PHE A 203 -0.31 -9.50 22.36
C PHE A 203 -1.82 -9.71 22.28
N GLY A 204 -2.24 -10.94 22.54
CA GLY A 204 -3.65 -11.34 22.50
C GLY A 204 -4.40 -10.89 23.76
N LYS A 205 -5.63 -11.36 23.91
CA LYS A 205 -6.48 -11.14 25.10
C LYS A 205 -5.82 -11.64 26.40
N ASP A 206 -4.94 -12.62 26.31
CA ASP A 206 -4.20 -13.19 27.43
C ASP A 206 -2.98 -12.34 27.84
N GLU A 207 -2.72 -11.23 27.14
CA GLU A 207 -1.58 -10.33 27.39
C GLU A 207 -0.21 -11.03 27.31
N VAL A 208 -0.15 -12.17 26.61
CA VAL A 208 1.09 -12.89 26.30
C VAL A 208 1.54 -12.54 24.89
N LYS A 209 2.85 -12.42 24.68
CA LYS A 209 3.42 -12.20 23.35
C LYS A 209 3.33 -13.49 22.53
N HIS A 210 2.57 -13.45 21.44
CA HIS A 210 2.44 -14.55 20.49
C HIS A 210 3.15 -14.19 19.19
N PHE A 211 4.02 -15.08 18.74
CA PHE A 211 4.70 -14.94 17.46
C PHE A 211 3.93 -15.59 16.31
N THR A 212 3.10 -16.59 16.61
CA THR A 212 2.24 -17.31 15.69
C THR A 212 0.99 -17.82 16.41
N ILE A 213 -0.11 -18.01 15.67
CA ILE A 213 -1.30 -18.77 16.08
C ILE A 213 -1.51 -19.96 15.14
N GLY A 214 -2.51 -20.81 15.39
CA GLY A 214 -2.75 -22.02 14.59
C GLY A 214 -1.81 -23.17 14.98
N LYS A 215 -2.36 -24.35 15.24
CA LYS A 215 -1.59 -25.49 15.76
C LYS A 215 -0.77 -26.19 14.67
N SER A 216 -1.43 -26.55 13.57
CA SER A 216 -0.82 -27.33 12.49
C SER A 216 -0.22 -26.46 11.39
N HIS A 217 -0.77 -25.26 11.20
CA HIS A 217 -0.36 -24.32 10.18
C HIS A 217 -0.17 -22.95 10.83
N PRO A 218 1.07 -22.62 11.24
CA PRO A 218 1.34 -21.37 11.93
C PRO A 218 0.99 -20.15 11.07
N ILE A 219 0.18 -19.26 11.62
CA ILE A 219 -0.14 -17.94 11.07
C ILE A 219 0.65 -16.92 11.87
N THR A 220 1.39 -16.06 11.19
CA THR A 220 2.22 -15.05 11.86
C THR A 220 1.32 -14.04 12.59
N VAL A 221 1.62 -13.78 13.86
CA VAL A 221 0.96 -12.69 14.60
C VAL A 221 1.77 -11.42 14.40
N PRO A 222 1.20 -10.38 13.78
CA PRO A 222 1.94 -9.14 13.57
C PRO A 222 2.17 -8.40 14.88
N GLU A 223 3.28 -7.68 14.95
CA GLU A 223 3.61 -6.79 16.07
C GLU A 223 2.84 -5.47 15.99
N SER A 224 2.54 -5.01 14.77
CA SER A 224 1.84 -3.76 14.53
C SER A 224 0.95 -3.86 13.30
N VAL A 225 -0.01 -2.95 13.20
CA VAL A 225 -0.87 -2.76 12.04
C VAL A 225 -0.80 -1.30 11.59
N TRP A 226 -0.75 -1.08 10.29
CA TRP A 226 -0.63 0.25 9.69
C TRP A 226 -1.75 0.49 8.69
N LYS A 227 -2.11 1.76 8.49
CA LYS A 227 -3.07 2.19 7.46
C LYS A 227 -2.66 3.55 6.94
N VAL A 228 -2.66 3.71 5.62
CA VAL A 228 -2.38 4.94 4.88
C VAL A 228 -3.65 5.29 4.09
N VAL A 229 -4.06 6.56 4.16
CA VAL A 229 -5.30 7.06 3.54
C VAL A 229 -4.99 8.34 2.79
N MET A 230 -5.37 8.39 1.52
CA MET A 230 -5.48 9.63 0.75
C MET A 230 -6.95 9.98 0.55
N VAL A 231 -7.31 11.24 0.75
CA VAL A 231 -8.69 11.74 0.67
C VAL A 231 -8.80 12.73 -0.47
N LEU A 232 -9.55 12.37 -1.52
CA LEU A 232 -9.88 13.29 -2.61
C LEU A 232 -11.29 13.85 -2.43
N PRO A 233 -11.56 15.09 -2.88
CA PRO A 233 -12.89 15.69 -2.75
C PRO A 233 -13.95 14.99 -3.61
N ASN A 234 -13.55 14.20 -4.62
CA ASN A 234 -14.40 13.33 -5.44
C ASN A 234 -13.53 12.49 -6.41
N LYS A 235 -14.07 11.40 -6.99
CA LYS A 235 -14.27 11.27 -8.45
C LYS A 235 -13.07 11.60 -9.34
N THR A 236 -13.21 12.79 -9.90
CA THR A 236 -12.45 13.33 -11.01
C THR A 236 -11.28 14.19 -10.52
N ALA A 237 -11.18 14.43 -9.21
CA ALA A 237 -10.08 15.16 -8.63
C ALA A 237 -8.75 14.41 -8.83
N ALA A 238 -7.69 15.19 -9.06
CA ALA A 238 -6.32 14.72 -8.98
C ALA A 238 -5.70 15.16 -7.64
N PRO A 239 -4.75 14.40 -7.09
CA PRO A 239 -3.99 14.85 -5.93
C PRO A 239 -3.28 16.18 -6.20
N SER A 240 -3.26 17.03 -5.18
CA SER A 240 -2.61 18.34 -5.14
C SER A 240 -1.85 18.49 -3.82
N ALA A 241 -1.06 19.56 -3.67
CA ALA A 241 -0.30 19.85 -2.44
C ALA A 241 -1.17 20.00 -1.17
N ASP A 242 -2.48 20.21 -1.33
CA ASP A 242 -3.43 20.36 -0.23
C ASP A 242 -4.26 19.10 0.03
N THR A 243 -4.06 18.04 -0.77
CA THR A 243 -4.79 16.78 -0.62
C THR A 243 -4.50 16.17 0.75
N PRO A 244 -5.51 15.91 1.59
CA PRO A 244 -5.26 15.24 2.87
C PRO A 244 -4.75 13.82 2.65
N VAL A 245 -3.57 13.54 3.22
CA VAL A 245 -2.96 12.22 3.27
C VAL A 245 -2.47 11.98 4.68
N PHE A 246 -2.88 10.88 5.30
CA PHE A 246 -2.48 10.55 6.66
C PHE A 246 -2.22 9.05 6.82
N ALA A 247 -1.48 8.70 7.86
CA ALA A 247 -1.23 7.32 8.21
C ALA A 247 -1.31 7.09 9.72
N VAL A 248 -1.57 5.84 10.10
CA VAL A 248 -1.44 5.37 11.48
C VAL A 248 -0.50 4.18 11.56
N TRP A 249 0.13 4.03 12.73
CA TRP A 249 0.90 2.85 13.12
C TRP A 249 0.50 2.41 14.52
N MET A 250 -0.36 1.40 14.63
CA MET A 250 -0.86 0.92 15.92
C MET A 250 -0.13 -0.35 16.35
N PRO A 251 0.25 -0.47 17.64
CA PRO A 251 0.72 -1.75 18.16
C PRO A 251 -0.42 -2.77 18.14
N ASN A 252 -0.11 -4.04 17.84
CA ASN A 252 -1.09 -5.12 17.84
C ASN A 252 -1.19 -5.76 19.23
N ASP A 253 -1.71 -4.99 20.19
CA ASP A 253 -1.80 -5.38 21.59
C ASP A 253 -3.07 -4.86 22.29
N GLN A 254 -3.17 -5.09 23.60
CA GLN A 254 -4.29 -4.65 24.42
C GLN A 254 -4.22 -3.17 24.85
N THR A 255 -3.17 -2.43 24.50
CA THR A 255 -3.01 -1.02 24.92
C THR A 255 -3.78 -0.03 24.05
N VAL A 256 -4.21 -0.46 22.85
CA VAL A 256 -4.94 0.40 21.91
C VAL A 256 -6.31 0.77 22.45
N ASP A 257 -6.51 2.05 22.71
CA ASP A 257 -7.79 2.60 23.14
C ASP A 257 -8.59 3.21 21.98
N SER A 258 -9.65 3.94 22.31
CA SER A 258 -10.55 4.54 21.32
C SER A 258 -9.94 5.77 20.62
N ASP A 259 -8.88 6.37 21.15
CA ASP A 259 -8.24 7.54 20.56
C ASP A 259 -7.16 7.11 19.57
N TRP A 260 -7.61 6.67 18.40
CA TRP A 260 -6.73 6.21 17.33
C TRP A 260 -5.76 7.30 16.83
N LYS A 261 -6.04 8.58 17.10
CA LYS A 261 -5.21 9.71 16.65
C LYS A 261 -3.84 9.73 17.33
N LYS A 262 -3.70 9.08 18.50
CA LYS A 262 -2.40 8.88 19.18
C LYS A 262 -1.38 8.12 18.35
N TYR A 263 -1.86 7.35 17.37
CA TYR A 263 -1.04 6.49 16.53
C TYR A 263 -0.76 7.10 15.15
N VAL A 264 -1.14 8.36 14.92
CA VAL A 264 -0.88 9.04 13.64
C VAL A 264 0.61 9.24 13.46
N VAL A 265 1.11 8.88 12.28
CA VAL A 265 2.50 9.03 11.87
C VAL A 265 2.56 9.60 10.45
N PRO A 266 3.68 10.21 10.04
CA PRO A 266 3.91 10.52 8.63
C PRO A 266 3.82 9.25 7.78
N VAL A 267 3.31 9.35 6.55
CA VAL A 267 3.32 8.24 5.59
C VAL A 267 4.76 7.74 5.35
N SER A 268 5.72 8.67 5.29
CA SER A 268 7.15 8.36 5.19
C SER A 268 7.67 7.44 6.32
N THR A 269 7.10 7.51 7.52
CA THR A 269 7.42 6.56 8.61
C THR A 269 6.94 5.16 8.28
N VAL A 270 5.76 5.03 7.66
CA VAL A 270 5.25 3.73 7.21
C VAL A 270 6.15 3.20 6.07
N GLU A 271 6.47 4.03 5.07
CA GLU A 271 7.37 3.68 3.97
C GLU A 271 8.75 3.22 4.48
N GLN A 272 9.33 3.92 5.46
CA GLN A 272 10.61 3.55 6.06
C GLN A 272 10.57 2.19 6.75
N ARG A 273 9.47 1.89 7.47
CA ARG A 273 9.35 0.64 8.22
C ARG A 273 9.02 -0.56 7.33
N THR A 274 8.17 -0.36 6.32
CA THR A 274 7.71 -1.47 5.45
C THR A 274 8.58 -1.66 4.22
N GLY A 275 9.34 -0.64 3.79
CA GLY A 275 10.03 -0.62 2.50
C GLY A 275 9.09 -0.39 1.31
N TYR A 276 7.83 -0.05 1.54
CA TYR A 276 6.84 0.21 0.47
C TYR A 276 6.90 1.66 0.00
N LYS A 277 6.37 1.93 -1.20
CA LYS A 277 6.12 3.28 -1.71
C LYS A 277 4.61 3.45 -1.93
N PHE A 278 3.95 4.32 -1.18
CA PHE A 278 2.51 4.54 -1.32
C PHE A 278 2.20 5.56 -2.41
N PHE A 279 1.11 5.36 -3.15
CA PHE A 279 0.70 6.24 -4.26
C PHE A 279 1.79 6.52 -5.31
N PRO A 280 2.55 5.50 -5.78
CA PRO A 280 3.72 5.71 -6.65
C PRO A 280 3.39 6.33 -8.02
N PHE A 281 2.13 6.36 -8.45
CA PHE A 281 1.70 7.03 -9.68
C PHE A 281 1.33 8.51 -9.48
N VAL A 282 1.38 9.04 -8.26
CA VAL A 282 1.29 10.48 -8.01
C VAL A 282 2.69 11.06 -8.17
N HIS A 283 2.82 12.13 -8.97
CA HIS A 283 4.11 12.77 -9.22
C HIS A 283 4.80 13.16 -7.90
N ASP A 284 6.10 12.92 -7.80
CA ASP A 284 6.85 13.07 -6.55
C ASP A 284 6.80 14.52 -5.99
N ASP A 285 6.72 15.54 -6.85
CA ASP A 285 6.54 16.95 -6.43
C ASP A 285 5.23 17.20 -5.65
N VAL A 286 4.21 16.37 -5.87
CA VAL A 286 2.96 16.40 -5.11
C VAL A 286 3.01 15.41 -3.96
N ALA A 287 3.41 14.17 -4.23
CA ALA A 287 3.37 13.09 -3.23
C ALA A 287 4.36 13.31 -2.08
N GLY A 288 5.57 13.82 -2.36
CA GLY A 288 6.62 14.03 -1.36
C GLY A 288 6.19 14.89 -0.18
N PRO A 289 5.74 16.15 -0.41
CA PRO A 289 5.28 17.04 0.66
C PRO A 289 4.10 16.46 1.47
N LEU A 290 3.20 15.72 0.83
CA LEU A 290 2.04 15.13 1.49
C LEU A 290 2.39 14.04 2.51
N LYS A 291 3.55 13.38 2.33
CA LYS A 291 3.94 12.19 3.11
C LYS A 291 4.76 12.45 4.36
N THR A 292 5.16 13.70 4.59
CA THR A 292 6.08 14.07 5.70
C THR A 292 5.39 14.65 6.92
N HIS A 293 4.07 14.83 6.89
CA HIS A 293 3.31 15.55 7.92
C HIS A 293 2.30 14.65 8.65
N THR A 294 1.93 15.02 9.87
CA THR A 294 0.95 14.32 10.73
C THR A 294 -0.36 15.08 10.92
N ASP A 295 -0.42 16.35 10.52
CA ASP A 295 -1.54 17.28 10.73
C ASP A 295 -2.59 17.25 9.61
N ARG A 296 -2.54 16.23 8.76
CA ARG A 296 -3.37 16.10 7.55
C ARG A 296 -4.56 15.15 7.71
N VAL A 297 -4.96 14.87 8.95
CA VAL A 297 -6.18 14.13 9.27
C VAL A 297 -7.38 15.10 9.22
N PRO A 298 -8.36 14.92 8.31
CA PRO A 298 -9.54 15.79 8.22
C PRO A 298 -10.58 15.62 9.33
#